data_AF-A0A1P8UEJ8-F1
#
_entry.id   AF-A0A1P8UEJ8-F1
#
_cell.length_a   1.000
_cell.length_b   1.000
_cell.length_c   1.000
_cell.angle_alpha   90.00
_cell.angle_beta   90.00
_cell.angle_gamma   90.00
#
_symmetry.space_group_name_H-M   'P 1'
#
loop_
_entity.id
_entity.type
_entity.pdbx_description
1 polymer ?
#
loop_
_entity_poly.entity_id
_entity_poly.type
_entity_poly.pdbx_seq_one_letter_code
_entity_poly.pdbx_strand_id
1 'polypeptide(L)'
;MEQKTIEFLAGQAHAEQVRITAELDAALRELDTEMSELAEVLRVEHIGPGVGMRDMQAEHVFRLAVRHHVWNVTEEGWGLKVCDGLPNGSLRPMWPIYGVARLRKQQLIQALPEFFVGLADAVRDAGKDETPAGRRVLSIAAAFA
;
A
#
# COMPACT_ATOMS: atom_id res chain seq x y z
N MET A 1 -5.24 4.07 -13.18
CA MET A 1 -6.38 3.39 -12.53
C MET A 1 -7.61 4.27 -12.58
N GLU A 2 -8.79 3.66 -12.69
CA GLU A 2 -10.05 4.40 -12.68
C GLU A 2 -10.41 4.84 -11.26
N GLN A 3 -11.08 5.99 -11.13
CA GLN A 3 -11.59 6.49 -9.84
C GLN A 3 -12.50 5.46 -9.15
N LYS A 4 -13.26 4.69 -9.94
CA LYS A 4 -14.14 3.62 -9.47
C LYS A 4 -13.38 2.50 -8.73
N THR A 5 -12.16 2.15 -9.15
CA THR A 5 -11.35 1.12 -8.48
C THR A 5 -10.95 1.57 -7.08
N ILE A 6 -10.56 2.84 -6.93
CA ILE A 6 -10.22 3.42 -5.62
C ILE A 6 -11.44 3.47 -4.70
N GLU A 7 -12.58 3.93 -5.21
CA GLU A 7 -13.83 3.97 -4.44
C GLU A 7 -14.27 2.58 -3.99
N PHE A 8 -14.11 1.57 -4.84
CA PHE A 8 -14.37 0.18 -4.48
C PHE A 8 -13.45 -0.30 -3.34
N LEU A 9 -12.15 -0.03 -3.43
CA LEU A 9 -11.18 -0.39 -2.37
C LEU A 9 -11.48 0.35 -1.06
N ALA A 10 -11.82 1.64 -1.11
CA ALA A 10 -12.21 2.42 0.05
C ALA A 10 -13.49 1.87 0.71
N GLY A 11 -14.49 1.49 -0.10
CA GLY A 11 -15.70 0.82 0.40
C GLY A 11 -15.40 -0.52 1.09
N GLN A 12 -14.43 -1.29 0.59
CA GLN A 12 -13.99 -2.53 1.25
C GLN A 12 -13.21 -2.25 2.55
N ALA A 13 -12.38 -1.19 2.59
CA ALA A 13 -11.59 -0.83 3.76
C ALA A 13 -12.45 -0.46 4.97
N HIS A 14 -13.60 0.20 4.73
CA HIS A 14 -14.56 0.60 5.76
C HIS A 14 -15.59 -0.47 6.11
N ALA A 15 -15.59 -1.61 5.42
CA ALA A 15 -16.50 -2.71 5.71
C ALA A 15 -16.08 -3.48 6.97
N GLU A 16 -17.07 -3.94 7.75
CA GLU A 16 -16.83 -4.80 8.92
C GLU A 16 -16.09 -6.09 8.54
N GLN A 17 -16.41 -6.63 7.36
CA GLN A 17 -15.74 -7.78 6.78
C GLN A 17 -15.38 -7.54 5.32
N VAL A 18 -14.10 -7.67 4.99
CA VAL A 18 -13.59 -7.55 3.62
C VAL A 18 -13.98 -8.80 2.83
N ARG A 19 -14.63 -8.61 1.69
CA ARG A 19 -15.00 -9.71 0.80
C ARG A 19 -13.86 -10.02 -0.15
N ILE A 20 -13.20 -11.16 0.05
CA ILE A 20 -12.10 -11.60 -0.81
C ILE A 20 -12.69 -12.21 -2.10
N THR A 21 -12.71 -11.41 -3.17
CA THR A 21 -13.26 -11.75 -4.49
C THR A 21 -12.21 -11.55 -5.58
N ALA A 22 -12.47 -12.06 -6.79
CA ALA A 22 -11.62 -11.79 -7.95
C ALA A 22 -11.58 -10.30 -8.32
N GLU A 23 -12.67 -9.56 -8.09
CA GLU A 23 -12.73 -8.10 -8.27
C GLU A 23 -11.79 -7.38 -7.31
N LEU A 24 -11.71 -7.83 -6.06
CA LEU A 24 -10.73 -7.31 -5.09
C LEU A 24 -9.29 -7.55 -5.55
N ASP A 25 -9.00 -8.73 -6.07
CA ASP A 25 -7.67 -9.06 -6.56
C ASP A 25 -7.29 -8.23 -7.79
N ALA A 26 -8.24 -7.96 -8.69
CA ALA A 26 -8.03 -7.07 -9.82
C ALA A 26 -7.78 -5.63 -9.37
N ALA A 27 -8.60 -5.11 -8.46
CA ALA A 27 -8.45 -3.77 -7.91
C ALA A 27 -7.10 -3.57 -7.19
N LEU A 28 -6.64 -4.58 -6.44
CA LEU A 28 -5.33 -4.53 -5.79
C LEU A 28 -4.16 -4.58 -6.78
N ARG A 29 -4.31 -5.27 -7.92
CA ARG A 29 -3.30 -5.26 -8.99
C ARG A 29 -3.20 -3.89 -9.65
N GLU A 30 -4.34 -3.29 -9.97
CA GLU A 30 -4.38 -1.94 -10.53
C GLU A 30 -3.76 -0.91 -9.57
N LEU A 31 -4.06 -1.03 -8.27
CA LEU A 31 -3.45 -0.19 -7.25
C LEU A 31 -1.94 -0.41 -7.15
N ASP A 32 -1.47 -1.66 -7.18
CA ASP A 32 -0.03 -1.98 -7.13
C ASP A 32 0.72 -1.38 -8.34
N THR A 33 0.13 -1.47 -9.54
CA THR A 33 0.68 -0.87 -10.76
C THR A 33 0.74 0.64 -10.68
N GLU A 34 -0.38 1.31 -10.35
CA GLU A 34 -0.40 2.77 -10.24
C GLU A 34 0.55 3.27 -9.15
N MET A 35 0.61 2.59 -8.01
CA MET A 35 1.54 2.97 -6.95
C MET A 35 3.00 2.80 -7.34
N SER A 36 3.33 1.84 -8.19
CA SER A 36 4.70 1.69 -8.70
C SER A 36 5.07 2.86 -9.63
N GLU A 37 4.16 3.28 -10.52
CA GLU A 37 4.35 4.44 -11.39
C GLU A 37 4.49 5.75 -10.58
N LEU A 38 3.58 5.97 -9.62
CA LEU A 38 3.61 7.16 -8.76
C LEU A 38 4.86 7.19 -7.88
N ALA A 39 5.24 6.06 -7.29
CA ALA A 39 6.41 5.98 -6.42
C ALA A 39 7.71 6.20 -7.18
N GLU A 40 7.82 5.78 -8.45
CA GLU A 40 9.01 6.02 -9.27
C GLU A 40 9.21 7.51 -9.58
N VAL A 41 8.11 8.25 -9.78
CA VAL A 41 8.15 9.70 -10.00
C VAL A 41 8.40 10.45 -8.68
N LEU A 42 7.70 10.05 -7.62
CA LEU A 42 7.74 10.76 -6.34
C LEU A 42 9.00 10.46 -5.54
N ARG A 43 9.49 9.22 -5.53
CA ARG A 43 10.64 8.78 -4.72
C ARG A 43 10.57 9.28 -3.27
N VAL A 44 9.38 9.20 -2.69
CA VAL A 44 9.11 9.52 -1.29
C VAL A 44 8.96 8.19 -0.56
N GLU A 45 9.80 7.97 0.45
CA GLU A 45 9.69 6.80 1.31
C GLU A 45 8.61 7.02 2.38
N HIS A 46 7.78 6.00 2.59
CA HIS A 46 6.81 5.98 3.68
C HIS A 46 6.67 4.55 4.21
N ILE A 47 6.87 4.39 5.52
CA ILE A 47 6.65 3.14 6.23
C ILE A 47 5.34 3.26 7.01
N GLY A 48 4.36 2.46 6.63
CA GLY A 48 3.01 2.54 7.15
C GLY A 48 2.68 1.48 8.21
N PRO A 49 1.38 1.20 8.39
CA PRO A 49 0.89 0.29 9.42
C PRO A 49 1.37 -1.15 9.26
N GLY A 50 1.25 -1.88 10.37
CA GLY A 50 1.43 -3.33 10.42
C GLY A 50 0.27 -4.06 9.76
N VAL A 51 0.57 -5.03 8.89
CA VAL A 51 -0.42 -5.85 8.15
C VAL A 51 -0.25 -7.35 8.41
N GLY A 52 0.42 -7.71 9.50
CA GLY A 52 0.44 -9.07 9.99
C GLY A 52 -0.89 -9.53 10.59
N MET A 53 -0.93 -10.78 11.02
CA MET A 53 -2.16 -11.44 11.49
C MET A 53 -2.53 -10.98 12.91
N ARG A 54 -3.61 -10.20 13.02
CA ARG A 54 -4.11 -9.62 14.27
C ARG A 54 -4.56 -10.65 15.31
N ASP A 55 -5.23 -11.71 14.85
CA ASP A 55 -5.63 -12.85 15.67
C ASP A 55 -4.44 -13.59 16.31
N MET A 56 -3.25 -13.45 15.72
CA MET A 56 -2.01 -14.03 16.21
C MET A 56 -1.08 -13.02 16.90
N GLN A 57 -1.53 -11.79 17.15
CA GLN A 57 -0.72 -10.69 17.70
C GLN A 57 0.58 -10.44 16.89
N ALA A 58 0.51 -10.66 15.58
CA ALA A 58 1.65 -10.65 14.67
C ALA A 58 1.64 -9.45 13.71
N GLU A 59 0.87 -8.39 14.00
CA GLU A 59 0.72 -7.21 13.13
C GLU A 59 2.06 -6.55 12.80
N HIS A 60 3.00 -6.60 13.74
CA HIS A 60 4.34 -6.05 13.62
C HIS A 60 5.26 -6.79 12.64
N VAL A 61 4.94 -8.04 12.28
CA VAL A 61 5.79 -8.89 11.43
C VAL A 61 5.85 -8.40 9.99
N PHE A 62 4.80 -7.75 9.50
CA PHE A 62 4.76 -7.22 8.14
C PHE A 62 4.28 -5.77 8.12
N ARG A 63 4.85 -4.95 7.25
CA ARG A 63 4.53 -3.52 7.10
C ARG A 63 4.17 -3.21 5.66
N LEU A 64 3.25 -2.28 5.45
CA LEU A 64 3.12 -1.62 4.15
C LEU A 64 4.22 -0.58 4.01
N ALA A 65 4.89 -0.55 2.87
CA ALA A 65 5.93 0.44 2.61
C ALA A 65 5.91 0.92 1.15
N VAL A 66 6.02 2.23 0.95
CA VAL A 66 6.49 2.82 -0.31
C VAL A 66 7.98 3.09 -0.15
N ARG A 67 8.79 2.45 -0.99
CA ARG A 67 10.25 2.69 -1.04
C ARG A 67 10.83 2.10 -2.31
N HIS A 68 12.13 2.30 -2.50
CA HIS A 68 12.91 1.51 -3.45
C HIS A 68 13.08 0.07 -2.93
N HIS A 69 12.60 -0.90 -3.69
CA HIS A 69 12.63 -2.31 -3.36
C HIS A 69 13.62 -3.04 -4.26
N VAL A 70 14.45 -3.89 -3.68
CA VAL A 70 15.33 -4.82 -4.42
C VAL A 70 14.85 -6.23 -4.13
N TRP A 71 14.29 -6.90 -5.14
CA TRP A 71 13.79 -8.26 -5.03
C TRP A 71 14.88 -9.29 -5.23
N ASN A 72 15.71 -9.04 -6.25
CA ASN A 72 16.81 -9.87 -6.68
C ASN A 72 17.76 -9.02 -7.55
N VAL A 73 18.77 -9.66 -8.15
CA VAL A 73 19.81 -8.98 -8.95
C VAL A 73 19.31 -8.36 -10.26
N THR A 74 18.11 -8.68 -10.70
CA THR A 74 17.51 -8.21 -11.96
C THR A 74 16.24 -7.39 -11.78
N GLU A 75 15.71 -7.31 -10.57
CA GLU A 75 14.40 -6.75 -10.29
C GLU A 75 14.48 -5.81 -9.08
N GLU A 76 14.44 -4.52 -9.39
CA GLU A 76 14.34 -3.44 -8.42
C GLU A 76 13.45 -2.31 -8.93
N GLY A 77 12.97 -1.47 -8.01
CA GLY A 77 12.18 -0.30 -8.37
C GLY A 77 11.41 0.29 -7.20
N TRP A 78 10.88 1.50 -7.39
CA TRP A 78 9.99 2.11 -6.41
C TRP A 78 8.57 1.54 -6.50
N GLY A 79 7.92 1.41 -5.35
CA GLY A 79 6.51 1.00 -5.31
C GLY A 79 6.02 0.72 -3.91
N LEU A 80 4.73 0.46 -3.79
CA LEU A 80 4.09 -0.02 -2.57
C LEU A 80 4.18 -1.54 -2.50
N LYS A 81 4.73 -2.09 -1.40
CA LYS A 81 4.81 -3.54 -1.14
C LYS A 81 4.52 -3.88 0.32
N VAL A 82 4.32 -5.17 0.57
CA VAL A 82 4.31 -5.75 1.92
C VAL A 82 5.71 -6.22 2.25
N CYS A 83 6.30 -5.67 3.29
CA CYS A 83 7.70 -5.86 3.67
C CYS A 83 7.82 -6.54 5.03
N ASP A 84 8.95 -7.22 5.24
CA ASP A 84 9.31 -7.79 6.55
C ASP A 84 9.57 -6.66 7.56
N GLY A 85 8.69 -6.55 8.56
CA GLY A 85 8.71 -5.52 9.59
C GLY A 85 9.55 -5.87 10.80
N LEU A 86 10.17 -7.06 10.85
CA LEU A 86 11.02 -7.44 11.98
C LEU A 86 12.32 -6.62 11.98
N PRO A 87 12.93 -6.36 13.16
CA PRO A 87 14.13 -5.52 13.26
C PRO A 87 15.31 -5.99 12.39
N ASN A 88 15.40 -7.30 12.14
CA ASN A 88 16.43 -7.92 11.31
C ASN A 88 16.01 -8.11 9.84
N GLY A 89 14.77 -7.78 9.48
CA GLY A 89 14.21 -7.97 8.14
C GLY A 89 14.56 -6.84 7.16
N SER A 90 15.06 -5.69 7.65
CA SER A 90 15.47 -4.53 6.84
C SER A 90 14.41 -4.06 5.82
N LEU A 91 13.12 -4.29 6.13
CA LEU A 91 12.00 -4.01 5.23
C LEU A 91 12.17 -4.66 3.85
N ARG A 92 12.70 -5.89 3.82
CA ARG A 92 12.78 -6.68 2.60
C ARG A 92 11.37 -6.88 2.01
N PRO A 93 11.16 -6.66 0.70
CA PRO A 93 9.88 -6.93 0.08
C PRO A 93 9.56 -8.43 0.14
N MET A 94 8.38 -8.76 0.64
CA MET A 94 7.90 -10.13 0.75
C MET A 94 6.84 -10.43 -0.31
N TRP A 95 5.90 -9.50 -0.52
CA TRP A 95 4.84 -9.65 -1.51
C TRP A 95 4.43 -8.31 -2.13
N PRO A 96 4.00 -8.30 -3.41
CA PRO A 96 3.12 -7.25 -3.89
C PRO A 96 1.80 -7.27 -3.12
N ILE A 97 1.09 -6.13 -3.05
CA ILE A 97 -0.11 -6.01 -2.20
C ILE A 97 -1.25 -6.93 -2.64
N TYR A 98 -1.31 -7.30 -3.92
CA TYR A 98 -2.27 -8.28 -4.43
C TYR A 98 -1.88 -9.74 -4.11
N GLY A 99 -0.60 -9.99 -3.82
CA GLY A 99 -0.01 -11.32 -3.65
C GLY A 99 -0.15 -11.92 -2.25
N VAL A 100 -0.70 -11.17 -1.29
CA VAL A 100 -0.90 -11.68 0.07
C VAL A 100 -2.01 -12.73 0.15
N ALA A 101 -1.83 -13.70 1.04
CA ALA A 101 -2.83 -14.73 1.31
C ALA A 101 -4.14 -14.16 1.89
N ARG A 102 -5.23 -14.93 1.75
CA ARG A 102 -6.60 -14.51 2.09
C ARG A 102 -6.75 -13.82 3.44
N LEU A 103 -6.17 -14.39 4.51
CA LEU A 103 -6.27 -13.82 5.85
C LEU A 103 -5.65 -12.42 5.89
N ARG A 104 -4.37 -12.29 5.53
CA ARG A 104 -3.64 -11.01 5.50
C ARG A 104 -4.26 -9.97 4.58
N LYS A 105 -4.94 -10.40 3.51
CA LYS A 105 -5.62 -9.49 2.59
C LYS A 105 -6.67 -8.64 3.30
N GLN A 106 -7.37 -9.20 4.30
CA GLN A 106 -8.31 -8.43 5.11
C GLN A 106 -7.60 -7.33 5.90
N GLN A 107 -6.53 -7.66 6.62
CA GLN A 107 -5.78 -6.66 7.40
C GLN A 107 -5.14 -5.61 6.49
N LEU A 108 -4.61 -6.02 5.33
CA LEU A 108 -4.05 -5.10 4.34
C LEU A 108 -5.08 -4.07 3.88
N ILE A 109 -6.28 -4.52 3.50
CA ILE A 109 -7.35 -3.63 3.02
C ILE A 109 -7.79 -2.67 4.13
N GLN A 110 -7.95 -3.16 5.36
CA GLN A 110 -8.31 -2.33 6.51
C GLN A 110 -7.21 -1.33 6.91
N ALA A 111 -5.96 -1.56 6.50
CA ALA A 111 -4.83 -0.69 6.78
C ALA A 111 -4.60 0.38 5.70
N LEU A 112 -5.25 0.29 4.54
CA LEU A 112 -5.08 1.25 3.43
C LEU A 112 -5.45 2.70 3.83
N PRO A 113 -6.51 2.97 4.61
CA PRO A 113 -6.82 4.34 5.01
C PRO A 113 -5.70 5.01 5.80
N GLU A 114 -5.21 4.37 6.87
CA GLU A 114 -4.10 4.87 7.67
C GLU A 114 -2.83 5.03 6.81
N PHE A 115 -2.55 4.05 5.95
CA PHE A 115 -1.40 4.08 5.06
C PHE A 115 -1.43 5.28 4.10
N PHE A 116 -2.56 5.53 3.42
CA PHE A 116 -2.62 6.60 2.42
C PHE A 116 -2.65 7.99 3.04
N VAL A 117 -3.23 8.15 4.24
CA VAL A 117 -3.11 9.39 5.02
C VAL A 117 -1.64 9.68 5.32
N GLY A 118 -0.91 8.71 5.88
CA GLY A 118 0.52 8.87 6.20
C GLY A 118 1.39 9.10 4.96
N LEU A 119 1.09 8.45 3.83
CA LEU A 119 1.80 8.67 2.58
C LEU A 119 1.54 10.07 2.02
N ALA A 120 0.30 10.56 2.09
CA ALA A 120 -0.03 11.92 1.64
C ALA A 120 0.73 12.98 2.46
N ASP A 121 0.87 12.77 3.77
CA ASP A 121 1.67 13.64 4.64
C ASP A 121 3.15 13.59 4.25
N ALA A 122 3.72 12.40 4.01
CA ALA A 122 5.10 12.27 3.54
C ALA A 122 5.33 12.98 2.19
N VAL A 123 4.35 12.96 1.28
CA VAL A 123 4.41 13.67 -0.01
C VAL A 123 4.37 15.20 0.19
N ARG A 124 3.58 15.70 1.14
CA ARG A 124 3.54 17.13 1.50
C ARG A 124 4.86 17.57 2.13
N ASP A 125 5.38 16.79 3.07
CA ASP A 125 6.65 17.06 3.75
C ASP A 125 7.83 17.09 2.77
N ALA A 126 7.75 16.27 1.71
CA ALA A 126 8.71 16.28 0.61
C ALA A 126 8.53 17.45 -0.38
N GLY A 127 7.50 18.30 -0.20
CA GLY A 127 7.17 19.43 -1.08
C GLY A 127 6.71 19.01 -2.48
N LYS A 128 6.08 17.84 -2.60
CA LYS A 128 5.68 17.25 -3.90
C LYS A 128 4.17 17.21 -4.12
N ASP A 129 3.38 17.73 -3.20
CA ASP A 129 1.91 17.74 -3.21
C ASP A 129 1.32 18.53 -4.38
N GLU A 130 2.02 19.53 -4.90
CA GLU A 130 1.58 20.28 -6.08
C GLU A 130 1.86 19.59 -7.42
N THR A 131 2.71 18.55 -7.45
CA THR A 131 3.01 17.80 -8.68
C THR A 131 1.82 16.93 -9.11
N PRO A 132 1.68 16.55 -10.40
CA PRO A 132 0.61 15.65 -10.83
C PRO A 132 0.56 14.33 -10.06
N ALA A 133 1.73 13.72 -9.81
CA ALA A 133 1.83 12.49 -9.04
C ALA A 133 1.45 12.70 -7.56
N GLY A 134 1.88 13.81 -6.95
CA GLY A 134 1.53 14.14 -5.57
C GLY A 134 0.04 14.37 -5.40
N ARG A 135 -0.57 15.19 -6.28
CA ARG A 135 -2.02 15.40 -6.32
C ARG A 135 -2.79 14.09 -6.47
N ARG A 136 -2.25 13.14 -7.25
CA ARG A 136 -2.88 11.82 -7.39
C ARG A 136 -2.82 11.01 -6.10
N VAL A 137 -1.68 10.98 -5.39
CA VAL A 137 -1.59 10.34 -4.06
C VAL A 137 -2.57 10.98 -3.08
N LEU A 138 -2.63 12.32 -3.04
CA LEU A 138 -3.57 13.05 -2.19
C LEU A 138 -5.04 12.72 -2.53
N SER A 139 -5.37 12.57 -3.81
CA SER A 139 -6.70 12.15 -4.26
C SER A 139 -7.04 10.73 -3.84
N ILE A 140 -6.06 9.81 -3.86
CA ILE A 140 -6.25 8.44 -3.36
C ILE A 140 -6.51 8.49 -1.85
N ALA A 141 -5.68 9.22 -1.10
CA ALA A 141 -5.85 9.37 0.34
C ALA A 141 -7.22 9.95 0.72
N ALA A 142 -7.68 10.97 -0.01
CA ALA A 142 -8.98 11.58 0.21
C ALA A 142 -10.15 10.61 -0.04
N ALA A 143 -10.00 9.64 -0.94
CA ALA A 143 -11.04 8.64 -1.19
C ALA A 143 -11.10 7.56 -0.11
N PHE A 144 -10.01 7.34 0.64
CA PHE A 144 -9.98 6.41 1.78
C PHE A 144 -10.35 7.06 3.12
N ALA A 145 -10.39 8.40 3.19
CA ALA A 145 -10.82 9.16 4.38
C ALA A 145 -12.32 8.96 4.68
#